data_AF-A0A496XGC3-F1
#
_entry.id   AF-A0A496XGC3-F1
#
_cell.length_a   1.000
_cell.length_b   1.000
_cell.length_c   1.000
_cell.angle_alpha   90.00
_cell.angle_beta   90.00
_cell.angle_gamma   90.00
#
_symmetry.space_group_name_H-M   'P 1'
#
loop_
_entity.id
_entity.type
_entity.pdbx_description
1 polymer ?
#
loop_
_entity_poly.entity_id
_entity_poly.type
_entity_poly.pdbx_seq_one_letter_code
_entity_poly.pdbx_strand_id
1 'polypeptide(L)' 'LIHLISIPVTNTSVNPARSISQAIFVGDWALAQLWLFVLIPIVAAMVAGAVYKYLGKG' A
#
# COMPACT_ATOMS: atom_id res chain seq x y z
N LEU A 1 0.70 -9.14 11.45
CA LEU A 1 0.60 -10.19 10.41
C LEU A 1 1.03 -9.73 9.02
N ILE A 2 0.51 -8.59 8.51
CA ILE A 2 0.81 -8.07 7.16
C ILE A 2 2.32 -8.00 6.83
N HIS A 3 3.12 -7.39 7.72
CA HIS A 3 4.58 -7.29 7.54
C HIS A 3 5.29 -8.65 7.40
N LEU A 4 4.87 -9.67 8.16
CA LEU A 4 5.49 -11.00 8.12
C LEU A 4 5.30 -11.70 6.77
N ILE A 5 4.26 -11.31 6.01
CA ILE A 5 3.91 -11.92 4.72
C ILE A 5 4.50 -11.10 3.55
N SER A 6 4.41 -9.77 3.60
CA SER A 6 4.71 -8.93 2.43
C SER A 6 6.10 -8.26 2.43
N ILE A 7 6.90 -8.39 3.49
CA ILE A 7 8.30 -7.90 3.48
C ILE A 7 9.12 -8.50 2.33
N PRO A 8 9.19 -9.83 2.11
CA PRO A 8 10.06 -10.40 1.07
C PRO A 8 9.62 -10.04 -0.36
N VAL A 9 8.38 -9.58 -0.54
CA VAL A 9 7.84 -9.25 -1.87
C VAL A 9 8.00 -7.76 -2.18
N THR A 10 7.60 -6.88 -1.26
CA THR A 10 7.56 -5.43 -1.54
C THR A 10 8.08 -4.56 -0.40
N ASN A 11 8.80 -5.13 0.57
CA ASN A 11 9.18 -4.46 1.82
C ASN A 11 8.00 -3.87 2.61
N THR A 12 6.78 -4.42 2.38
CA THR A 12 5.51 -4.01 2.98
C THR A 12 5.25 -2.51 2.94
N SER A 13 4.59 -2.02 1.89
CA SER A 13 4.16 -0.62 1.83
C SER A 13 2.87 -0.40 2.62
N VAL A 14 1.72 -0.88 2.11
CA VAL A 14 0.34 -0.72 2.61
C VAL A 14 -0.06 0.67 3.15
N ASN A 15 0.82 1.66 3.01
CA ASN A 15 0.75 3.01 3.54
C ASN A 15 1.54 3.93 2.59
N PRO A 16 0.83 4.75 1.80
CA PRO A 16 1.45 5.69 0.87
C PRO A 16 2.45 6.64 1.53
N ALA A 17 2.11 7.23 2.68
CA ALA A 17 2.96 8.21 3.37
C ALA A 17 4.31 7.60 3.82
N ARG A 18 4.28 6.34 4.31
CA ARG A 18 5.49 5.60 4.69
C ARG A 18 6.41 5.37 3.49
N SER A 19 5.83 5.12 2.31
CA SER A 19 6.58 4.83 1.09
C SER A 19 7.18 6.11 0.48
N ILE A 20 6.42 7.20 0.49
CA ILE A 20 6.87 8.53 0.03
C ILE A 20 8.08 9.00 0.84
N SER A 21 8.00 8.88 2.17
CA SER A 21 9.10 9.25 3.08
C SER A 21 10.42 8.62 2.64
N GLN A 22 10.45 7.30 2.41
CA GLN A 22 11.69 6.60 2.06
C GLN A 22 12.13 6.88 0.62
N ALA A 23 11.18 6.95 -0.33
CA ALA A 23 11.50 7.14 -1.75
C ALA A 23 12.17 8.49 -2.03
N ILE A 24 11.85 9.54 -1.27
CA ILE A 24 12.48 10.87 -1.41
C ILE A 24 13.98 10.81 -1.04
N PHE A 25 14.35 10.05 -0.01
CA PHE A 25 15.75 9.95 0.42
C PHE A 25 16.56 8.95 -0.41
N VAL A 26 15.93 7.89 -0.93
CA VAL A 26 16.59 6.91 -1.81
C VAL A 26 16.75 7.46 -3.23
N GLY A 27 15.74 8.18 -3.73
CA GLY A 27 15.72 8.70 -5.09
C GLY A 27 15.59 7.62 -6.18
N ASP A 28 15.90 8.00 -7.42
CA ASP A 28 16.07 7.13 -8.59
C ASP A 28 15.01 6.01 -8.70
N TRP A 29 15.43 4.74 -8.55
CA TRP A 29 14.56 3.57 -8.69
C TRP A 29 13.37 3.57 -7.71
N ALA A 30 13.53 4.12 -6.50
CA ALA A 30 12.47 4.15 -5.51
C ALA A 30 11.36 5.14 -5.87
N LEU A 31 11.72 6.29 -6.47
CA LEU A 31 10.76 7.24 -7.00
C LEU A 31 10.05 6.68 -8.23
N ALA A 32 10.76 5.97 -9.11
CA ALA A 32 10.19 5.33 -10.28
C ALA A 32 9.13 4.27 -9.93
N GLN A 33 9.25 3.60 -8.78
CA GLN A 33 8.29 2.59 -8.31
C GLN A 33 7.22 3.14 -7.34
N LEU A 34 7.35 4.39 -6.88
CA LEU A 34 6.50 4.96 -5.83
C LEU A 34 5.01 4.96 -6.18
N TRP A 35 4.65 5.14 -7.45
CA TRP A 35 3.27 5.18 -7.92
C TRP A 35 2.48 3.91 -7.53
N LEU A 36 3.13 2.74 -7.58
CA LEU A 36 2.52 1.46 -7.25
C LEU A 36 2.12 1.41 -5.77
N PHE A 37 2.97 1.97 -4.92
CA PHE A 37 2.80 2.05 -3.46
C PHE A 37 1.82 3.13 -3.02
N VAL A 38 1.35 3.97 -3.95
CA VAL A 38 0.26 4.92 -3.70
C VAL A 38 -1.06 4.36 -4.23
N LEU A 39 -1.09 3.93 -5.50
CA LEU A 39 -2.34 3.50 -6.15
C LEU A 39 -2.90 2.21 -5.55
N ILE A 40 -2.07 1.18 -5.36
CA ILE A 40 -2.55 -0.14 -4.92
C ILE A 40 -3.17 -0.09 -3.51
N PRO A 41 -2.55 0.55 -2.49
CA PRO A 41 -3.16 0.64 -1.17
C PRO A 41 -4.50 1.39 -1.16
N ILE A 42 -4.62 2.45 -1.96
CA ILE A 42 -5.87 3.23 -2.04
C ILE A 42 -6.99 2.39 -2.67
N VAL A 43 -6.71 1.74 -3.80
CA VAL A 43 -7.67 0.84 -4.46
C VAL A 43 -8.08 -0.29 -3.53
N ALA A 44 -7.12 -0.93 -2.86
CA ALA A 44 -7.41 -2.00 -1.91
C ALA A 44 -8.27 -1.51 -0.73
N ALA A 45 -7.99 -0.33 -0.18
CA ALA A 45 -8.79 0.26 0.90
C ALA A 45 -10.24 0.56 0.47
N MET A 46 -10.43 1.09 -0.74
CA MET A 46 -11.77 1.32 -1.29
C MET A 46 -12.55 0.01 -1.46
N VAL A 47 -11.91 -1.03 -2.02
CA VAL A 47 -12.53 -2.35 -2.19
C VAL A 47 -12.86 -2.98 -0.84
N ALA A 48 -11.93 -2.98 0.11
CA ALA A 48 -12.16 -3.52 1.45
C ALA A 48 -13.31 -2.78 2.16
N GLY A 49 -13.36 -1.45 2.06
CA GLY A 49 -14.45 -0.65 2.61
C GLY A 49 -15.81 -0.96 1.97
N ALA A 50 -15.84 -1.11 0.65
CA ALA A 50 -17.05 -1.49 -0.08
C ALA A 50 -17.54 -2.90 0.31
N VAL A 51 -16.63 -3.88 0.39
CA VAL A 51 -16.93 -5.26 0.80
C VAL A 51 -17.45 -5.28 2.24
N TYR A 52 -16.78 -4.57 3.16
CA TYR A 52 -17.24 -4.48 4.56
C TYR A 52 -18.64 -3.88 4.65
N LYS A 53 -18.93 -2.80 3.91
CA LYS A 53 -20.26 -2.17 3.88
C LYS A 53 -21.33 -3.11 3.31
N TYR A 54 -20.99 -3.90 2.31
CA TYR A 54 -21.91 -4.85 1.69
C TYR A 54 -22.24 -6.01 2.62
N LEU A 55 -21.22 -6.60 3.26
CA LEU A 55 -21.39 -7.76 4.14
C LEU A 55 -21.90 -7.39 5.54
N GLY A 56 -21.50 -6.24 6.08
CA GLY A 56 -21.91 -5.76 7.41
C GLY A 56 -23.32 -5.17 7.47
N LYS A 57 -24.04 -5.14 6.35
CA LYS A 57 -25.46 -4.76 6.27
C LYS A 57 -26.42 -5.98 6.30
N GLY A 58 -25.96 -7.11 6.86
CA GLY A 58 -26.79 -8.28 7.18
C GLY A 58 -27.42 -8.17 8.55
#